data_AF-A0A3N5NWT7-F1
#
_entry.id   AF-A0A3N5NWT7-F1
#
_cell.length_a   1.000
_cell.length_b   1.000
_cell.length_c   1.000
_cell.angle_alpha   90.00
_cell.angle_beta   90.00
_cell.angle_gamma   90.00
#
_symmetry.space_group_name_H-M   'P 1'
#
loop_
_entity.id
_entity.type
_entity.pdbx_description
1 polymer ?
#
loop_
_entity_poly.entity_id
_entity_poly.type
_entity_poly.pdbx_seq_one_letter_code
_entity_poly.pdbx_strand_id
1 'polypeptide(L)' 'MATIHDVMPAFELFQPASIDDAVSLLQRHRRSVWALAGGLDTFDWLKDRN' A
#
# COMPACT_ATOMS: atom_id res chain seq x y z
N MET A 1 16.80 -11.65 -16.32
CA MET A 1 16.95 -10.32 -15.69
C MET A 1 15.55 -9.79 -15.48
N ALA A 2 15.13 -9.53 -14.24
CA ALA A 2 13.85 -8.84 -14.04
C ALA A 2 14.01 -7.38 -14.49
N THR A 3 13.03 -6.85 -15.22
CA THR A 3 12.98 -5.42 -15.55
C THR A 3 12.70 -4.66 -14.26
N ILE A 4 13.62 -3.78 -13.83
CA ILE A 4 13.42 -2.95 -12.64
C ILE A 4 12.63 -1.72 -13.06
N HIS A 5 11.40 -1.57 -12.55
CA HIS A 5 10.60 -0.35 -12.70
C HIS A 5 10.94 0.61 -11.55
N ASP A 6 11.63 1.70 -11.86
CA ASP A 6 11.95 2.78 -10.89
C ASP A 6 10.89 3.90 -10.90
N VAL A 7 9.63 3.51 -11.14
CA VAL A 7 8.48 4.40 -11.13
C VAL A 7 7.30 3.62 -10.53
N MET A 8 6.52 4.28 -9.67
CA MET A 8 5.32 3.70 -9.06
C MET A 8 4.09 4.56 -9.38
N PRO A 9 2.90 3.94 -9.60
CA PRO A 9 1.65 4.67 -9.62
C PRO A 9 1.45 5.48 -8.34
N ALA A 10 0.90 6.69 -8.46
CA ALA A 10 0.57 7.51 -7.31
C ALA A 10 -0.51 6.81 -6.46
N PHE A 11 -0.34 6.85 -5.13
CA PHE A 11 -1.32 6.35 -4.18
C PHE A 11 -1.35 7.24 -2.94
N GLU A 12 -2.47 7.20 -2.21
CA GLU A 12 -2.61 7.87 -0.93
C GLU A 12 -2.12 6.95 0.20
N LEU A 13 -1.28 7.51 1.08
CA LEU A 13 -0.74 6.79 2.23
C LEU A 13 -1.31 7.36 3.53
N PHE A 14 -2.15 6.57 4.20
CA PHE A 14 -2.59 6.86 5.55
C PHE A 14 -1.56 6.36 6.57
N GLN A 15 -1.14 7.22 7.51
CA GLN A 15 -0.18 6.90 8.57
C GLN A 15 -0.83 7.07 9.96
N PRO A 16 -1.70 6.13 10.37
CA PRO A 16 -2.35 6.17 11.69
C PRO A 16 -1.32 6.02 12.81
N ALA A 17 -1.55 6.70 13.93
CA ALA A 17 -0.68 6.65 15.12
C ALA A 17 -0.99 5.45 16.05
N SER A 18 -2.09 4.74 15.80
CA SER A 18 -2.54 3.61 16.60
C SER A 18 -3.10 2.47 15.73
N ILE A 19 -3.20 1.28 16.33
CA ILE A 19 -3.80 0.11 15.68
C ILE A 19 -5.31 0.34 15.47
N ASP A 20 -6.00 0.94 16.45
CA ASP A 20 -7.44 1.19 16.35
C ASP A 20 -7.78 2.15 15.21
N ASP A 21 -6.96 3.17 14.99
CA ASP A 21 -7.10 4.09 13.86
C ASP A 21 -6.87 3.38 12.51
N ALA A 22 -5.89 2.47 12.46
CA ALA A 22 -5.62 1.67 11.27
C ALA A 22 -6.80 0.74 10.94
N VAL A 23 -7.35 0.04 11.94
CA VAL A 23 -8.55 -0.81 11.77
C VAL A 23 -9.74 0.03 11.31
N SER A 24 -9.92 1.22 11.89
CA SER A 24 -10.99 2.15 11.51
C SER A 24 -10.86 2.63 10.05
N LEU A 25 -9.64 2.87 9.55
CA LEU A 25 -9.40 3.19 8.14
C LEU A 25 -9.76 2.03 7.21
N LEU A 26 -9.34 0.81 7.55
CA LEU A 26 -9.65 -0.39 6.76
C LEU A 26 -11.16 -0.61 6.64
N GLN A 27 -11.91 -0.41 7.74
CA GLN A 27 -13.36 -0.53 7.73
C GLN A 27 -14.05 0.56 6.89
N ARG A 28 -13.54 1.80 6.93
CA ARG A 28 -14.09 2.94 6.16
C ARG A 28 -13.94 2.77 4.66
N HIS A 29 -12.74 2.40 4.21
CA HIS A 29 -12.42 2.32 2.77
C HIS A 29 -12.65 0.92 2.18
N ARG A 30 -12.85 -0.10 3.02
CA ARG A 30 -13.22 -1.46 2.60
C ARG A 30 -12.27 -2.02 1.54
N ARG A 31 -12.75 -2.19 0.30
CA ARG A 31 -12.02 -2.81 -0.82
C ARG A 31 -11.11 -1.85 -1.58
N SER A 32 -11.20 -0.54 -1.34
CA SER A 32 -10.35 0.45 -2.01
C SER A 32 -9.03 0.72 -1.27
N VAL A 33 -8.78 0.02 -0.17
CA VAL A 33 -7.56 0.12 0.64
C VAL A 33 -7.05 -1.27 1.00
N TRP A 34 -5.78 -1.33 1.36
CA TRP A 34 -5.08 -2.50 1.87
C TRP A 34 -4.08 -2.07 2.93
N ALA A 35 -3.76 -2.97 3.86
CA ALA A 35 -2.76 -2.72 4.88
C ALA A 35 -1.34 -2.82 4.30
N LEU A 36 -0.45 -1.95 4.75
CA LEU A 36 0.96 -1.91 4.37
C LEU A 36 1.82 -2.12 5.63
N ALA A 37 2.71 -3.11 5.60
CA ALA A 37 3.71 -3.35 6.64
C ALA A 37 5.08 -2.79 6.20
N GLY A 38 6.14 -3.60 6.24
CA GLY A 38 7.47 -3.20 5.77
C GLY A 38 7.59 -2.96 4.26
N GLY A 39 6.60 -3.38 3.47
CA GLY A 39 6.45 -2.98 2.07
C GLY A 39 7.32 -3.72 1.04
N LEU A 40 8.13 -4.71 1.43
CA LEU A 40 8.97 -5.48 0.49
C LEU A 40 8.15 -6.04 -0.68
N ASP A 41 7.15 -6.87 -0.39
CA ASP A 41 6.30 -7.48 -1.42
C ASP A 41 5.33 -6.47 -2.06
N THR A 42 4.82 -5.53 -1.25
CA THR A 42 3.83 -4.55 -1.69
C THR A 42 4.40 -3.58 -2.73
N PHE A 43 5.61 -3.06 -2.50
CA PHE A 43 6.22 -2.10 -3.41
C PHE A 43 6.68 -2.75 -4.70
N ASP A 44 7.19 -3.98 -4.66
CA ASP A 44 7.49 -4.73 -5.87
C ASP A 44 6.23 -4.95 -6.71
N TRP A 45 5.12 -5.37 -6.09
CA TRP A 45 3.85 -5.52 -6.79
C TRP A 45 3.32 -4.19 -7.37
N LEU A 46 3.42 -3.08 -6.63
CA LEU A 46 2.94 -1.76 -7.10
C LEU A 46 3.71 -1.26 -8.32
N LYS A 47 5.03 -1.50 -8.35
CA LYS A 47 5.91 -1.15 -9.48
C LYS A 47 5.59 -1.92 -10.74
N ASP A 48 5.16 -3.17 -10.58
CA ASP A 48 4.84 -4.08 -11.70
C ASP A 48 3.38 -4.02 -12.14
N ARG A 49 2.53 -3.26 -11.43
CA ARG A 49 1.11 -3.11 -11.73
C ARG A 49 0.91 -2.14 -12.90
N ASN A 50 1.02 -2.65 -14.12
CA ASN A 50 0.60 -1.97 -15.37
C ASN A 50 -0.91 -2.09 -15.58
#